data_AF-A0A0Q9SRX7-F1
#
_entry.id   AF-A0A0Q9SRX7-F1
#
_cell.length_a   1.000
_cell.length_b   1.000
_cell.length_c   1.000
_cell.angle_alpha   90.00
_cell.angle_beta   90.00
_cell.angle_gamma   90.00
#
_symmetry.space_group_name_H-M   'P 1'
#
loop_
_entity.id
_entity.type
_entity.pdbx_description
1 polymer ?
#
loop_
_entity_poly.entity_id
_entity_poly.type
_entity_poly.pdbx_seq_one_letter_code
_entity_poly.pdbx_strand_id
1 'polypeptide(L)'
;MNRQELQKKVRHTVHQLIWEKGYASPLDLFLKMEKISPKLVEEWRFRRVPYLERVLNGNLGQLSFIMKEFRKTARDLNLKESYRPYMSWGKGAKQQLRFSKTGDYQVERHYSTHYIKLPKQEQADYKHASGEFNQQQESDEA
;
A
#
# COMPACT_ATOMS: atom_id res chain seq x y z
N MET A 1 -6.17 -4.79 -19.93
CA MET A 1 -5.37 -5.68 -19.06
C MET A 1 -6.33 -6.58 -18.30
N ASN A 2 -6.18 -7.89 -18.43
CA ASN A 2 -6.99 -8.85 -17.68
C ASN A 2 -6.49 -8.97 -16.22
N ARG A 3 -7.18 -9.73 -15.37
CA ARG A 3 -6.81 -9.88 -13.94
C ARG A 3 -5.46 -10.59 -13.73
N GLN A 4 -5.12 -11.57 -14.56
CA GLN A 4 -3.86 -12.31 -14.42
C GLN A 4 -2.64 -11.46 -14.79
N GLU A 5 -2.75 -10.68 -15.86
CA GLU A 5 -1.75 -9.70 -16.25
C GLU A 5 -1.58 -8.61 -15.19
N LEU A 6 -2.70 -8.13 -14.62
CA LEU A 6 -2.68 -7.15 -13.55
C LEU A 6 -1.96 -7.70 -12.31
N GLN A 7 -2.27 -8.93 -11.92
CA GLN A 7 -1.59 -9.62 -10.81
C GLN A 7 -0.08 -9.74 -11.05
N LYS A 8 0.32 -10.22 -12.24
CA LYS A 8 1.74 -10.34 -12.61
C LYS A 8 2.44 -8.98 -12.54
N LYS A 9 1.79 -7.93 -13.05
CA LYS A 9 2.32 -6.56 -13.02
C LYS A 9 2.49 -6.07 -11.57
N VAL A 10 1.48 -6.22 -10.72
CA VAL A 10 1.57 -5.85 -9.29
C VAL A 10 2.73 -6.55 -8.62
N ARG A 11 2.81 -7.89 -8.74
CA ARG A 11 3.87 -8.68 -8.13
C ARG A 11 5.25 -8.21 -8.61
N HIS A 12 5.44 -8.07 -9.92
CA HIS A 12 6.68 -7.59 -10.49
C HIS A 12 7.08 -6.21 -9.96
N THR A 13 6.14 -5.25 -9.92
CA THR A 13 6.39 -3.90 -9.41
C THR A 13 6.76 -3.90 -7.93
N VAL A 14 6.12 -4.73 -7.10
CA VAL A 14 6.51 -4.88 -5.68
C VAL A 14 7.94 -5.36 -5.55
N HIS A 15 8.33 -6.41 -6.28
CA HIS A 15 9.71 -6.90 -6.27
C HIS A 15 10.71 -5.81 -6.67
N GLN A 16 10.40 -5.03 -7.70
CA GLN A 16 11.25 -3.91 -8.13
C GLN A 16 11.36 -2.82 -7.05
N LEU A 17 10.26 -2.42 -6.42
CA LEU A 17 10.27 -1.41 -5.36
C LEU A 17 11.11 -1.85 -4.16
N ILE A 18 10.97 -3.11 -3.77
CA ILE A 18 11.77 -3.69 -2.68
C ILE A 18 13.25 -3.77 -3.06
N TRP A 19 13.58 -4.11 -4.30
CA TRP A 19 14.96 -4.14 -4.79
C TRP A 19 15.60 -2.75 -4.79
N GLU A 20 14.88 -1.74 -5.28
CA GLU A 20 15.42 -0.37 -5.45
C GLU A 20 15.44 0.44 -4.16
N LYS A 21 14.40 0.32 -3.32
CA LYS A 21 14.20 1.19 -2.15
C LYS A 21 14.30 0.46 -0.80
N GLY A 22 14.24 -0.87 -0.79
CA GLY A 22 14.14 -1.68 0.43
C GLY A 22 12.74 -1.71 1.07
N TYR A 23 11.76 -0.99 0.50
CA TYR A 23 10.36 -1.01 0.94
C TYR A 23 9.42 -0.78 -0.24
N ALA A 24 8.14 -1.11 -0.05
CA ALA A 24 7.08 -0.80 -1.00
C ALA A 24 5.91 -0.12 -0.27
N SER A 25 5.38 0.96 -0.87
CA SER A 25 4.17 1.64 -0.39
C SER A 25 3.08 1.59 -1.46
N PRO A 26 1.80 1.68 -1.09
CA PRO A 26 0.70 1.80 -2.06
C PRO A 26 0.90 2.98 -3.02
N LEU A 27 1.39 4.12 -2.53
CA LEU A 27 1.63 5.30 -3.36
C LEU A 27 2.74 5.05 -4.40
N ASP A 28 3.85 4.42 -4.01
CA ASP A 28 4.93 4.05 -4.92
C ASP A 28 4.47 3.03 -5.96
N LEU A 29 3.63 2.07 -5.56
CA LEU A 29 3.02 1.10 -6.45
C LEU A 29 2.17 1.79 -7.52
N PHE A 30 1.29 2.72 -7.13
CA PHE A 30 0.46 3.44 -8.09
C PHE A 30 1.28 4.32 -9.02
N LEU A 31 2.31 5.00 -8.52
CA LEU A 31 3.22 5.79 -9.35
C LEU A 31 3.93 4.90 -10.38
N LYS A 32 4.51 3.78 -9.95
CA LYS A 32 5.29 2.89 -10.83
C LYS A 32 4.43 2.08 -11.80
N MET A 33 3.16 1.86 -11.46
CA MET A 33 2.15 1.29 -12.36
C MET A 33 1.47 2.33 -13.26
N GLU A 34 1.87 3.61 -13.18
CA GLU A 34 1.31 4.75 -13.93
C GLU A 34 -0.18 4.95 -13.68
N LYS A 35 -0.63 4.60 -12.48
CA LYS A 35 -1.99 4.80 -11.99
C LYS A 35 -2.24 6.20 -11.48
N ILE A 36 -1.18 6.94 -11.16
CA ILE A 36 -1.24 8.35 -10.79
C ILE A 36 0.04 9.03 -11.25
N SER A 37 -0.06 10.30 -11.63
CA SER A 37 1.13 11.10 -11.96
C SER A 37 1.72 11.74 -10.69
N PRO A 38 3.03 12.03 -10.68
CA PRO A 38 3.66 12.76 -9.57
C PRO A 38 2.96 14.09 -9.26
N LYS A 39 2.50 14.81 -10.29
CA LYS A 39 1.75 16.06 -10.15
C LYS A 39 0.45 15.88 -9.36
N LEU A 40 -0.32 14.83 -9.64
CA LEU A 40 -1.58 14.56 -8.94
C LEU A 40 -1.33 14.11 -7.49
N VAL A 41 -0.23 13.40 -7.23
CA VAL A 41 0.21 13.10 -5.86
C VAL A 41 0.50 14.40 -5.11
N GLU A 42 1.22 15.33 -5.75
CA GLU A 42 1.54 16.63 -5.15
C GLU A 42 0.27 17.45 -4.87
N GLU A 43 -0.66 17.54 -5.81
CA GLU A 43 -1.95 18.20 -5.61
C GLU A 43 -2.73 17.61 -4.43
N TRP A 44 -2.74 16.28 -4.29
CA TRP A 44 -3.31 15.60 -3.13
C TRP A 44 -2.54 15.92 -1.84
N ARG A 45 -1.20 15.93 -1.86
CA ARG A 45 -0.38 16.31 -0.70
C ARG A 45 -0.66 17.74 -0.23
N PHE A 46 -0.91 18.66 -1.14
CA PHE A 46 -1.32 20.04 -0.84
C PHE A 46 -2.82 20.20 -0.54
N ARG A 47 -3.57 19.10 -0.38
CA ARG A 47 -5.01 19.08 -0.09
C ARG A 47 -5.89 19.74 -1.16
N ARG A 48 -5.38 19.91 -2.38
CA ARG A 48 -6.19 20.38 -3.53
C ARG A 48 -7.16 19.29 -4.01
N VAL A 49 -6.80 18.03 -3.75
CA VAL A 49 -7.65 16.86 -3.95
C VAL A 49 -8.07 16.32 -2.57
N PRO A 50 -9.36 16.10 -2.32
CA PRO A 50 -9.84 15.70 -1.00
C PRO A 50 -9.47 14.25 -0.60
N TYR A 51 -9.29 13.36 -1.57
CA TYR A 51 -8.88 11.97 -1.34
C TYR A 51 -8.19 11.37 -2.56
N LEU A 52 -7.21 10.47 -2.36
CA LEU A 52 -6.32 9.97 -3.42
C LEU A 52 -7.05 9.22 -4.54
N GLU A 53 -8.03 8.36 -4.19
CA GLU A 53 -8.81 7.57 -5.16
C GLU A 53 -9.50 8.42 -6.23
N ARG A 54 -9.75 9.71 -5.95
CA ARG A 54 -10.37 10.63 -6.91
C ARG A 54 -9.52 10.86 -8.16
N VAL A 55 -8.20 10.75 -8.02
CA VAL A 55 -7.21 11.07 -9.07
C VAL A 55 -6.44 9.83 -9.52
N LEU A 56 -6.78 8.65 -9.01
CA LEU A 56 -6.25 7.38 -9.48
C LEU A 56 -6.93 6.97 -10.79
N ASN A 57 -6.13 6.48 -11.73
CA ASN A 57 -6.59 5.99 -13.02
C ASN A 57 -7.08 4.53 -12.94
N GLY A 58 -8.38 4.33 -13.02
CA GLY A 58 -9.03 3.02 -13.03
C GLY A 58 -10.34 3.05 -12.23
N ASN A 59 -11.07 1.93 -12.25
CA ASN A 59 -12.24 1.78 -11.40
C ASN A 59 -11.86 1.25 -9.99
N LEU A 60 -12.74 1.48 -9.02
CA LEU A 60 -12.52 1.06 -7.62
C LEU A 60 -12.29 -0.45 -7.47
N GLY A 61 -12.94 -1.28 -8.30
CA GLY A 61 -12.73 -2.73 -8.31
C GLY A 61 -11.32 -3.13 -8.72
N GLN A 62 -10.73 -2.42 -9.69
CA GLN A 62 -9.34 -2.63 -10.11
C GLN A 62 -8.37 -2.17 -9.02
N LEU A 63 -8.61 -1.02 -8.38
CA LEU A 63 -7.77 -0.51 -7.29
C LEU A 63 -7.81 -1.44 -6.08
N SER A 64 -8.99 -1.93 -5.71
CA SER A 64 -9.18 -2.91 -4.64
C SER A 64 -8.43 -4.21 -4.93
N PHE A 65 -8.47 -4.69 -6.19
CA PHE A 65 -7.71 -5.85 -6.62
C PHE A 65 -6.20 -5.63 -6.53
N ILE A 66 -5.70 -4.46 -6.98
CA ILE A 66 -4.29 -4.08 -6.84
C ILE A 66 -3.86 -4.12 -5.37
N MET A 67 -4.63 -3.52 -4.48
CA MET A 67 -4.34 -3.50 -3.04
C MET A 67 -4.37 -4.90 -2.42
N LYS A 68 -5.28 -5.78 -2.86
CA LYS A 68 -5.32 -7.17 -2.41
C LYS A 68 -4.06 -7.93 -2.83
N GLU A 69 -3.68 -7.86 -4.10
CA GLU A 69 -2.47 -8.53 -4.61
C GLU A 69 -1.18 -7.93 -4.04
N PHE A 70 -1.16 -6.63 -3.74
CA PHE A 70 -0.06 -5.96 -3.06
C PHE A 70 0.21 -6.57 -1.69
N ARG A 71 -0.82 -6.63 -0.84
CA ARG A 71 -0.73 -7.21 0.52
C ARG A 71 -0.36 -8.69 0.47
N LYS A 72 -0.97 -9.45 -0.43
CA LYS A 72 -0.65 -10.87 -0.65
C LYS A 72 0.83 -11.05 -1.00
N THR A 73 1.31 -10.31 -2.00
CA THR A 73 2.73 -10.38 -2.42
C THR A 73 3.66 -10.01 -1.28
N ALA A 74 3.31 -9.00 -0.48
CA ALA A 74 4.14 -8.60 0.65
C ALA A 74 4.22 -9.68 1.75
N ARG A 75 3.12 -10.40 2.01
CA ARG A 75 3.11 -11.56 2.90
C ARG A 75 3.93 -12.71 2.34
N ASP A 76 3.80 -13.03 1.05
CA ASP A 76 4.62 -14.07 0.39
C ASP A 76 6.13 -13.77 0.52
N LEU A 77 6.49 -12.47 0.51
CA LEU A 77 7.85 -12.00 0.70
C LEU A 77 8.28 -11.81 2.16
N ASN A 78 7.39 -12.12 3.12
CA ASN A 78 7.62 -11.96 4.56
C ASN A 78 8.09 -10.54 4.93
N LEU A 79 7.48 -9.53 4.31
CA LEU A 79 7.79 -8.14 4.59
C LEU A 79 7.10 -7.68 5.87
N LYS A 80 7.77 -6.80 6.61
CA LYS A 80 7.21 -6.21 7.83
C LYS A 80 6.23 -5.10 7.49
N GLU A 81 5.07 -5.15 8.12
CA GLU A 81 4.09 -4.06 8.05
C GLU A 81 4.56 -2.86 8.89
N SER A 82 4.50 -1.68 8.29
CA SER A 82 4.82 -0.41 8.95
C SER A 82 3.76 0.61 8.59
N TYR A 83 2.86 0.89 9.54
CA TYR A 83 1.85 1.91 9.37
C TYR A 83 2.49 3.30 9.33
N ARG A 84 2.29 4.03 8.23
CA ARG A 84 2.82 5.39 8.03
C ARG A 84 1.74 6.28 7.42
N PRO A 85 0.99 7.05 8.23
CA PRO A 85 -0.03 7.94 7.71
C PRO A 85 0.63 9.08 6.91
N TYR A 86 -0.05 9.52 5.86
CA TYR A 86 0.43 10.64 5.05
C TYR A 86 -0.14 11.95 5.60
N MET A 87 0.75 12.89 5.88
CA MET A 87 0.38 14.24 6.33
C MET A 87 0.45 15.23 5.17
N SER A 88 -0.45 16.20 5.19
CA SER A 88 -0.50 17.27 4.21
C SER A 88 0.78 18.10 4.19
N TRP A 89 1.11 18.60 3.01
CA TRP A 89 2.16 19.58 2.79
C TRP A 89 1.62 21.01 2.81
N GLY A 90 2.54 21.99 2.84
CA GLY A 90 2.22 23.42 2.79
C GLY A 90 2.28 24.12 4.16
N LYS A 91 1.80 25.36 4.18
CA LYS A 91 1.75 26.21 5.38
C LYS A 91 0.52 25.88 6.23
N GLY A 92 0.67 25.92 7.55
CA GLY A 92 -0.40 25.67 8.53
C GLY A 92 -0.28 24.33 9.24
N ALA A 93 -1.31 24.00 10.02
CA ALA A 93 -1.37 22.74 10.76
C ALA A 93 -1.39 21.54 9.79
N LYS A 94 -0.53 20.55 10.04
CA LYS A 94 -0.50 19.31 9.27
C LYS A 94 -1.76 18.51 9.52
N GLN A 95 -2.48 18.18 8.45
CA GLN A 95 -3.67 17.34 8.50
C GLN A 95 -3.37 15.98 7.89
N GLN A 96 -3.94 14.92 8.45
CA GLN A 96 -3.84 13.60 7.85
C GLN A 96 -4.63 13.57 6.55
N LEU A 97 -4.00 13.08 5.49
CA LEU A 97 -4.60 12.93 4.17
C LEU A 97 -5.44 11.67 4.12
N ARG A 98 -6.48 11.72 3.28
CA ARG A 98 -7.38 10.60 3.04
C ARG A 98 -7.12 9.94 1.72
N PHE A 99 -7.31 8.64 1.65
CA PHE A 99 -7.17 7.84 0.45
C PHE A 99 -8.50 7.61 -0.24
N SER A 100 -9.53 7.25 0.54
CA SER A 100 -10.83 6.84 0.03
C SER A 100 -11.90 7.91 0.22
N LYS A 101 -12.98 7.82 -0.56
CA LYS A 101 -14.15 8.69 -0.41
C LYS A 101 -14.91 8.47 0.90
N THR A 102 -14.93 7.23 1.41
CA THR A 102 -15.64 6.89 2.65
C THR A 102 -14.84 7.27 3.88
N GLY A 103 -13.50 7.19 3.82
CA GLY A 103 -12.65 7.38 5.00
C GLY A 103 -12.72 6.19 5.97
N ASP A 104 -13.09 5.01 5.46
CA ASP A 104 -13.15 3.79 6.26
C ASP A 104 -11.79 3.47 6.89
N TYR A 105 -11.77 3.24 8.20
CA TYR A 105 -10.52 3.08 8.95
C TYR A 105 -9.63 1.95 8.40
N GLN A 106 -10.23 0.82 8.02
CA GLN A 106 -9.46 -0.31 7.49
C GLN A 106 -8.90 -0.01 6.10
N VAL A 107 -9.69 0.64 5.24
CA VAL A 107 -9.22 1.10 3.93
C VAL A 107 -8.06 2.09 4.08
N GLU A 108 -8.22 3.12 4.91
CA GLU A 108 -7.19 4.14 5.16
C GLU A 108 -5.92 3.52 5.76
N ARG A 109 -6.07 2.52 6.65
CA ARG A 109 -4.95 1.76 7.22
C ARG A 109 -4.19 1.01 6.14
N HIS A 110 -4.87 0.24 5.30
CA HIS A 110 -4.22 -0.51 4.22
C HIS A 110 -3.46 0.40 3.25
N TYR A 111 -4.01 1.56 2.90
CA TYR A 111 -3.32 2.53 2.05
C TYR A 111 -2.11 3.19 2.72
N SER A 112 -2.12 3.30 4.05
CA SER A 112 -1.03 3.87 4.84
C SER A 112 0.06 2.85 5.22
N THR A 113 -0.21 1.55 5.09
CA THR A 113 0.74 0.49 5.44
C THR A 113 1.82 0.37 4.36
N HIS A 114 3.06 0.57 4.79
CA HIS A 114 4.26 0.30 4.00
C HIS A 114 4.78 -1.10 4.35
N TYR A 115 5.38 -1.77 3.39
CA TYR A 115 5.97 -3.09 3.56
C TYR A 115 7.48 -2.98 3.43
N ILE A 116 8.20 -3.30 4.49
CA ILE A 116 9.64 -3.07 4.61
C ILE A 116 10.37 -4.41 4.59
N LYS A 117 11.45 -4.49 3.82
CA LYS A 117 12.37 -5.64 3.85
C LYS A 117 13.23 -5.55 5.10
N LEU A 118 13.09 -6.54 5.98
CA LEU A 118 13.93 -6.65 7.17
C LEU A 118 15.35 -7.13 6.82
N PRO A 119 16.36 -6.83 7.64
CA PRO A 119 17.65 -7.52 7.60
C PRO A 119 17.48 -9.03 7.83
N LYS A 120 18.42 -9.84 7.34
CA LYS A 120 18.33 -11.31 7.38
C LYS A 120 18.09 -11.89 8.79
N GLN A 121 18.69 -11.28 9.82
CA GLN A 121 18.54 -11.71 11.22
C GLN A 121 17.11 -11.47 11.73
N GLU A 122 16.59 -10.24 11.59
CA GLU A 122 15.24 -9.86 12.04
C GLU A 122 14.11 -10.56 11.26
N GLN A 123 14.38 -11.07 10.04
CA GLN A 123 13.39 -11.84 9.27
C GLN A 123 13.02 -13.17 9.93
N ALA A 124 13.96 -13.84 10.59
CA ALA A 124 13.69 -15.12 11.23
C ALA A 124 12.73 -14.94 12.42
N ASP A 125 13.00 -13.92 13.24
CA ASP A 125 12.19 -13.57 14.40
C ASP A 125 10.79 -13.11 13.97
N TYR A 126 10.70 -12.28 12.92
CA TYR A 126 9.42 -11.80 12.40
C TYR A 126 8.56 -12.92 11.81
N LYS A 127 9.16 -13.91 11.13
CA LYS A 127 8.42 -15.07 10.60
C LYS A 127 7.79 -15.90 11.72
N HIS A 128 8.53 -16.10 12.81
CA HIS A 128 8.02 -16.84 13.96
C HIS A 128 6.82 -16.10 14.60
N ALA A 129 6.97 -14.80 14.84
CA ALA A 129 5.91 -13.99 15.45
C ALA A 129 4.67 -13.78 14.55
N SER A 130 4.87 -13.61 13.24
CA SER A 130 3.75 -13.41 12.28
C SER A 130 3.02 -14.71 11.92
N GLY A 131 3.69 -15.86 12.00
CA GLY A 131 3.05 -17.18 11.83
C GLY A 131 1.99 -17.45 12.90
N GLU A 132 2.25 -17.02 14.14
CA GLU A 132 1.31 -17.13 15.27
C GLU A 132 0.11 -16.19 15.12
N PHE A 133 0.33 -14.94 14.69
CA PHE A 133 -0.75 -13.97 14.46
C PHE A 133 -1.69 -14.34 13.30
N ASN A 134 -1.18 -14.91 12.20
CA ASN A 134 -2.02 -15.25 11.05
C ASN A 134 -2.97 -16.43 11.34
N GLN A 135 -2.59 -17.37 12.21
CA GLN A 135 -3.46 -18.50 12.60
C GLN A 135 -4.69 -18.04 13.41
N GLN A 136 -4.57 -16.95 14.17
CA GLN A 136 -5.70 -16.37 14.93
C GLN A 136 -6.61 -15.48 14.08
N GLN A 137 -6.10 -14.90 12.99
CA GLN A 137 -6.89 -14.03 12.13
C GLN A 137 -7.76 -14.83 11.12
N GLU A 138 -7.29 -15.99 10.67
CA GLU A 138 -8.09 -16.92 9.84
C GLU A 138 -9.22 -17.61 10.63
N SER A 139 -9.12 -17.72 11.96
CA SER A 139 -10.20 -18.27 12.80
C SER A 139 -11.32 -17.29 13.09
N ASP A 140 -11.07 -15.97 13.00
CA ASP A 140 -12.06 -14.93 13.28
C ASP A 140 -12.84 -14.46 12.03
N GLU A 141 -12.35 -14.78 10.82
CA GLU A 141 -13.02 -14.49 9.54
C GLU A 141 -13.80 -15.70 8.95
N ALA A 142 -13.82 -16.86 9.63
CA ALA A 142 -14.53 -18.09 9.24
C ALA A 142 -15.84 -18.29 10.03
#